data_AF-A0A831Y8I1-F1
#
_entry.id   AF-A0A831Y8I1-F1
#
_cell.length_a   1.000
_cell.length_b   1.000
_cell.length_c   1.000
_cell.angle_alpha   90.00
_cell.angle_beta   90.00
_cell.angle_gamma   90.00
#
_symmetry.space_group_name_H-M   'P 1'
#
loop_
_entity.id
_entity.type
_entity.pdbx_description
1 polymer ?
#
loop_
_entity_poly.entity_id
_entity_poly.type
_entity_poly.pdbx_seq_one_letter_code
_entity_poly.pdbx_strand_id
1 'polypeptide(L)'
;MSTAPRVHVHMTVSDLEKSRAFYERFLGVAPVKVKPGYVKFLPGFGPLNLALSDGRVAAGGGPVNHMGLQLASREEVVRQLDRVKAAGLPVREEFGVDCCHANQDKFWVVDPDGVEWEVYVLNHDLEDESHPPRGARGLTMVPAATTCCAPR
;
A
#
# COMPACT_ATOMS: atom_id res chain seq x y z
N MET A 1 25.63 -6.48 2.61
CA MET A 1 24.29 -6.94 2.15
C MET A 1 23.35 -6.81 3.34
N SER A 2 22.15 -6.25 3.17
CA SER A 2 21.16 -6.16 4.26
C SER A 2 20.83 -7.55 4.81
N THR A 3 20.77 -7.68 6.12
CA THR A 3 20.41 -8.91 6.84
C THR A 3 18.90 -9.13 6.93
N ALA A 4 18.10 -8.13 6.51
CA ALA A 4 16.65 -8.24 6.52
C ALA A 4 16.16 -9.25 5.47
N PRO A 5 15.15 -10.08 5.80
CA PRO A 5 14.55 -10.99 4.83
C PRO A 5 13.93 -10.23 3.66
N ARG A 6 13.87 -10.87 2.50
CA ARG A 6 13.18 -10.34 1.32
C ARG A 6 11.88 -11.08 1.10
N VAL A 7 10.80 -10.35 0.84
CA VAL A 7 9.54 -10.92 0.37
C VAL A 7 9.74 -11.44 -1.05
N HIS A 8 9.44 -12.72 -1.26
CA HIS A 8 9.47 -13.33 -2.58
C HIS A 8 8.09 -13.31 -3.21
N VAL A 9 7.99 -12.70 -4.38
CA VAL A 9 6.79 -12.68 -5.21
C VAL A 9 7.15 -13.33 -6.54
N HIS A 10 6.41 -14.36 -6.95
CA HIS A 10 6.54 -14.96 -8.27
C HIS A 10 5.23 -14.79 -9.03
N MET A 11 5.28 -14.03 -10.12
CA MET A 11 4.13 -13.73 -10.95
C MET A 11 4.24 -14.46 -12.30
N THR A 12 3.12 -15.02 -12.76
CA THR A 12 2.95 -15.41 -14.15
C THR A 12 2.54 -14.18 -14.95
N VAL A 13 3.23 -13.90 -16.04
CA VAL A 13 2.98 -12.75 -16.91
C VAL A 13 2.60 -13.20 -18.31
N SER A 14 1.76 -12.44 -19.01
CA SER A 14 1.27 -12.83 -20.35
C SER A 14 2.33 -12.65 -21.43
N ASP A 15 3.24 -11.70 -21.22
CA ASP A 15 4.36 -11.38 -22.12
C ASP A 15 5.61 -11.03 -21.30
N LEU A 16 6.57 -11.95 -21.25
CA LEU A 16 7.76 -11.80 -20.43
C LEU A 16 8.66 -10.65 -20.88
N GLU A 17 8.71 -10.34 -22.18
CA GLU A 17 9.55 -9.24 -22.67
C GLU A 17 8.96 -7.89 -22.31
N LYS A 18 7.64 -7.70 -22.52
CA LYS A 18 6.94 -6.48 -22.10
C LYS A 18 7.04 -6.28 -20.60
N SER A 19 6.79 -7.33 -19.81
CA SER A 19 6.88 -7.25 -18.36
C SER A 19 8.30 -6.98 -17.89
N ARG A 20 9.32 -7.65 -18.46
CA ARG A 20 10.72 -7.35 -18.16
C ARG A 20 11.05 -5.87 -18.42
N ALA A 21 10.70 -5.35 -19.59
CA ALA A 21 10.98 -3.95 -19.94
C ALA A 21 10.26 -2.96 -19.01
N PHE A 22 9.02 -3.28 -18.60
CA PHE A 22 8.29 -2.51 -17.59
C PHE A 22 9.01 -2.53 -16.24
N TYR A 23 9.32 -3.71 -15.70
CA TYR A 23 9.92 -3.85 -14.37
C TYR A 23 11.36 -3.33 -14.31
N GLU A 24 12.12 -3.36 -15.41
CA GLU A 24 13.42 -2.67 -15.50
C GLU A 24 13.28 -1.15 -15.30
N ARG A 25 12.27 -0.53 -15.94
CA ARG A 25 11.96 0.90 -15.76
C ARG A 25 11.38 1.21 -14.39
N PHE A 26 10.41 0.42 -13.94
CA PHE A 26 9.73 0.63 -12.67
C PHE A 26 10.68 0.44 -11.49
N LEU A 27 11.50 -0.63 -11.47
CA LEU A 27 12.44 -0.89 -10.39
C LEU A 27 13.80 -0.18 -10.56
N GLY A 28 14.08 0.35 -11.75
CA GLY A 28 15.32 1.09 -12.02
C GLY A 28 16.57 0.21 -11.98
N VAL A 29 16.43 -1.11 -12.13
CA VAL A 29 17.53 -2.07 -12.09
C VAL A 29 17.36 -3.14 -13.16
N ALA A 30 18.46 -3.64 -13.68
CA ALA A 30 18.46 -4.83 -14.53
C ALA A 30 18.11 -6.10 -13.72
N PRO A 31 17.55 -7.15 -14.36
CA PRO A 31 17.31 -8.42 -13.70
C PRO A 31 18.64 -9.06 -13.28
N VAL A 32 18.66 -9.63 -12.07
CA VAL A 32 19.82 -10.37 -11.54
C VAL A 32 19.91 -11.79 -12.11
N LYS A 33 18.84 -12.27 -12.76
CA LYS A 33 18.81 -13.58 -13.41
C LYS A 33 17.82 -13.55 -14.58
N VAL A 34 18.27 -14.03 -15.73
CA VAL A 34 17.47 -14.23 -16.94
C VAL A 34 17.68 -15.66 -17.43
N LYS A 35 16.59 -16.36 -17.73
CA LYS A 35 16.53 -17.70 -18.32
C LYS A 35 15.37 -17.76 -19.32
N PRO A 36 15.32 -18.75 -20.23
CA PRO A 36 14.14 -18.97 -21.05
C PRO A 36 12.89 -19.06 -20.18
N GLY A 37 11.88 -18.22 -20.46
CA GLY A 37 10.62 -18.16 -19.70
C GLY A 37 10.73 -17.62 -18.27
N TYR A 38 11.85 -16.97 -17.89
CA TYR A 38 12.04 -16.51 -16.50
C TYR A 38 12.96 -15.29 -16.35
N VAL A 39 12.53 -14.32 -15.54
CA VAL A 39 13.40 -13.23 -15.06
C VAL A 39 13.25 -13.01 -13.56
N LYS A 40 14.29 -12.47 -12.91
CA LYS A 40 14.26 -12.10 -11.49
C LYS A 40 14.94 -10.78 -11.22
N PHE A 41 14.34 -9.99 -10.33
CA PHE A 41 14.83 -8.70 -9.87
C PHE A 41 15.07 -8.69 -8.36
N LEU A 42 16.10 -7.96 -7.94
CA LEU A 42 16.43 -7.68 -6.54
C LEU A 42 16.72 -6.18 -6.39
N PRO A 43 15.71 -5.30 -6.36
CA PRO A 43 15.93 -3.87 -6.21
C PRO A 43 16.64 -3.57 -4.87
N GLY A 44 17.49 -2.54 -4.89
CA GLY A 44 18.25 -2.12 -3.71
C GLY A 44 17.42 -1.31 -2.71
N PHE A 45 16.39 -0.60 -3.18
CA PHE A 45 15.58 0.31 -2.37
C PHE A 45 14.52 -0.40 -1.52
N GLY A 46 14.39 -1.72 -1.59
CA GLY A 46 13.41 -2.46 -0.80
C GLY A 46 13.71 -3.95 -0.63
N PRO A 47 13.08 -4.61 0.37
CA PRO A 47 13.24 -6.04 0.64
C PRO A 47 12.43 -6.90 -0.35
N LEU A 48 12.53 -6.63 -1.66
CA LEU A 48 11.79 -7.36 -2.70
C LEU A 48 12.69 -8.38 -3.41
N ASN A 49 12.11 -9.54 -3.70
CA ASN A 49 12.61 -10.57 -4.59
C ASN A 49 11.50 -10.94 -5.57
N LEU A 50 11.46 -10.24 -6.70
CA LEU A 50 10.44 -10.43 -7.74
C LEU A 50 10.94 -11.42 -8.78
N ALA A 51 10.18 -12.47 -9.04
CA ALA A 51 10.37 -13.36 -10.17
C ALA A 51 9.16 -13.30 -11.11
N LEU A 52 9.41 -13.37 -12.40
CA LEU A 52 8.39 -13.41 -13.43
C LEU A 52 8.61 -14.66 -14.28
N SER A 53 7.53 -15.36 -14.62
CA SER A 53 7.53 -16.45 -15.59
C SER A 53 6.50 -16.21 -16.67
N ASP A 54 6.81 -16.59 -17.90
CA ASP A 54 5.81 -16.62 -18.97
C ASP A 54 4.74 -17.67 -18.68
N GLY A 55 3.50 -17.38 -19.07
CA GLY A 55 2.42 -18.35 -18.96
C GLY A 55 1.06 -17.78 -19.30
N ARG A 56 0.04 -18.63 -19.23
CA ARG A 56 -1.35 -18.20 -19.40
C ARG A 56 -1.79 -17.45 -18.16
N VAL A 57 -2.00 -16.15 -18.28
CA VAL A 57 -2.69 -15.34 -17.28
C VAL A 57 -4.20 -15.57 -17.45
N ALA A 58 -4.91 -15.78 -16.34
CA ALA A 58 -6.37 -15.92 -16.38
C ALA A 58 -7.00 -14.63 -16.90
N ALA A 59 -8.04 -14.73 -17.73
CA ALA A 59 -8.78 -13.57 -18.19
C ALA A 59 -9.56 -12.96 -17.01
N GLY A 60 -9.43 -11.64 -16.78
CA GLY A 60 -10.24 -10.91 -15.80
C GLY A 60 -9.52 -10.35 -14.57
N GLY A 61 -8.20 -10.11 -14.64
CA GLY A 61 -7.42 -9.56 -13.54
C GLY A 61 -6.66 -10.64 -12.76
N GLY A 62 -5.47 -10.30 -12.28
CA GLY A 62 -4.65 -11.20 -11.46
C GLY A 62 -5.33 -11.57 -10.13
N PRO A 63 -4.87 -12.61 -9.41
CA PRO A 63 -5.42 -13.02 -8.13
C PRO A 63 -5.19 -12.02 -6.98
N VAL A 64 -4.45 -10.94 -7.23
CA VAL A 64 -4.12 -9.89 -6.26
C VAL A 64 -4.83 -8.60 -6.64
N ASN A 65 -5.31 -7.86 -5.64
CA ASN A 65 -5.94 -6.56 -5.87
C ASN A 65 -4.89 -5.53 -6.32
N HIS A 66 -3.79 -5.42 -5.59
CA HIS A 66 -2.61 -4.64 -5.93
C HIS A 66 -1.41 -5.12 -5.10
N MET A 67 -0.21 -4.62 -5.43
CA MET A 67 1.02 -4.86 -4.69
C MET A 67 1.56 -3.55 -4.12
N GLY A 68 2.14 -3.57 -2.92
CA GLY A 68 2.64 -2.36 -2.27
C GLY A 68 4.12 -2.43 -1.88
N LEU A 69 4.83 -1.32 -2.04
CA LEU A 69 6.17 -1.09 -1.51
C LEU A 69 6.16 0.11 -0.57
N GLN A 70 6.13 -0.17 0.73
CA GLN A 70 6.26 0.86 1.76
C GLN A 70 7.72 1.31 1.87
N LEU A 71 7.94 2.61 1.75
CA LEU A 71 9.25 3.25 1.92
C LEU A 71 9.36 3.92 3.28
N ALA A 72 10.59 4.26 3.67
CA ALA A 72 10.89 4.79 4.99
C ALA A 72 10.49 6.27 5.16
N SER A 73 10.33 7.04 4.07
CA SER A 73 10.03 8.46 4.15
C SER A 73 9.37 9.00 2.88
N ARG A 74 8.74 10.17 2.99
CA ARG A 74 8.17 10.91 1.86
C ARG A 74 9.23 11.26 0.81
N GLU A 75 10.43 11.61 1.25
CA GLU A 75 11.53 11.93 0.34
C GLU A 75 11.93 10.72 -0.49
N GLU A 76 11.88 9.50 0.07
CA GLU A 76 12.10 8.27 -0.70
C GLU A 76 10.98 8.05 -1.73
N VAL A 77 9.70 8.28 -1.37
CA VAL A 77 8.57 8.20 -2.32
C VAL A 77 8.76 9.17 -3.48
N VAL A 78 9.09 10.44 -3.20
CA VAL A 78 9.35 11.46 -4.23
C VAL A 78 10.55 11.07 -5.11
N ARG A 79 11.65 10.57 -4.52
CA ARG A 79 12.80 10.08 -5.31
C ARG A 79 12.43 8.96 -6.27
N GLN A 80 11.65 7.98 -5.82
CA GLN A 80 11.20 6.89 -6.69
C GLN A 80 10.22 7.39 -7.76
N LEU A 81 9.31 8.29 -7.41
CA LEU A 81 8.37 8.91 -8.34
C LEU A 81 9.09 9.63 -9.48
N ASP A 82 10.07 10.48 -9.16
CA ASP A 82 10.85 11.22 -10.15
C ASP A 82 11.61 10.27 -11.08
N ARG A 83 12.21 9.21 -10.53
CA ARG A 83 12.89 8.18 -11.33
C ARG A 83 11.93 7.46 -12.27
N VAL A 84 10.74 7.09 -11.80
CA VAL A 84 9.73 6.39 -12.59
C VAL A 84 9.18 7.29 -13.70
N LYS A 85 8.91 8.57 -13.40
CA LYS A 85 8.52 9.59 -14.39
C LYS A 85 9.61 9.80 -15.44
N ALA A 86 10.88 9.92 -15.03
CA ALA A 86 12.02 10.07 -15.93
C ALA A 86 12.21 8.85 -16.84
N ALA A 87 11.80 7.66 -16.38
CA ALA A 87 11.77 6.45 -17.19
C ALA A 87 10.56 6.39 -18.16
N GLY A 88 9.69 7.40 -18.17
CA GLY A 88 8.55 7.50 -19.07
C GLY A 88 7.37 6.60 -18.74
N LEU A 89 7.27 6.12 -17.50
CA LEU A 89 6.10 5.34 -17.06
C LEU A 89 4.95 6.26 -16.65
N PRO A 90 3.71 5.94 -17.04
CA PRO A 90 2.53 6.66 -16.55
C PRO A 90 2.37 6.39 -15.04
N VAL A 91 2.06 7.44 -14.30
CA VAL A 91 1.90 7.40 -12.84
C VAL A 91 0.59 8.07 -12.43
N ARG A 92 -0.05 7.54 -11.39
CA ARG A 92 -1.15 8.21 -10.66
C ARG A 92 -0.63 8.60 -9.29
N GLU A 93 -0.70 9.88 -8.95
CA GLU A 93 -0.13 10.45 -7.72
C GLU A 93 -1.22 10.79 -6.70
N GLU A 94 -0.97 10.47 -5.44
CA GLU A 94 -1.89 10.70 -4.33
C GLU A 94 -1.09 11.10 -3.09
N PHE A 95 -1.00 12.41 -2.83
CA PHE A 95 -0.26 12.97 -1.69
C PHE A 95 -1.21 13.50 -0.63
N GLY A 96 -0.92 13.19 0.64
CA GLY A 96 -1.70 13.59 1.81
C GLY A 96 -3.11 12.99 1.82
N VAL A 97 -3.30 11.80 1.25
CA VAL A 97 -4.62 11.16 1.17
C VAL A 97 -4.89 10.31 2.40
N ASP A 98 -6.11 10.44 2.93
CA ASP A 98 -6.62 9.62 4.02
C ASP A 98 -7.18 8.31 3.45
N CYS A 99 -6.50 7.20 3.71
CA CYS A 99 -6.83 5.88 3.16
C CYS A 99 -6.41 4.79 4.14
N CYS A 100 -7.21 3.72 4.27
CA CYS A 100 -6.88 2.57 5.12
C CYS A 100 -6.53 2.94 6.59
N HIS A 101 -7.26 3.89 7.18
CA HIS A 101 -7.04 4.40 8.54
C HIS A 101 -5.70 5.13 8.76
N ALA A 102 -5.04 5.60 7.69
CA ALA A 102 -3.82 6.39 7.78
C ALA A 102 -3.79 7.51 6.74
N ASN A 103 -3.06 8.58 7.02
CA ASN A 103 -2.66 9.55 6.01
C ASN A 103 -1.43 9.04 5.26
N GLN A 104 -1.46 9.07 3.92
CA GLN A 104 -0.43 8.48 3.08
C GLN A 104 0.02 9.43 1.97
N ASP A 105 1.29 9.33 1.61
CA ASP A 105 1.82 9.81 0.33
C ASP A 105 2.18 8.61 -0.54
N LYS A 106 1.60 8.54 -1.75
CA LYS A 106 1.80 7.40 -2.65
C LYS A 106 1.71 7.77 -4.12
N PHE A 107 2.29 6.90 -4.93
CA PHE A 107 2.01 6.87 -6.36
C PHE A 107 1.79 5.44 -6.82
N TRP A 108 1.10 5.32 -7.95
CA TRP A 108 0.70 4.06 -8.54
C TRP A 108 1.27 3.92 -9.95
N VAL A 109 1.70 2.72 -10.31
CA VAL A 109 1.96 2.29 -11.69
C VAL A 109 1.14 1.03 -11.99
N VAL A 110 0.82 0.81 -13.26
CA VAL A 110 0.11 -0.38 -13.71
C VAL A 110 1.03 -1.18 -14.63
N ASP A 111 1.24 -2.45 -14.32
CA ASP A 111 2.05 -3.33 -15.15
C ASP A 111 1.31 -3.77 -16.43
N PRO A 112 2.00 -4.42 -17.40
CA PRO A 112 1.39 -4.81 -18.66
C PRO A 112 0.21 -5.79 -18.54
N ASP A 113 0.11 -6.51 -17.42
CA ASP A 113 -0.96 -7.47 -17.12
C ASP A 113 -2.07 -6.84 -16.24
N GLY A 114 -2.00 -5.53 -15.97
CA GLY A 114 -3.00 -4.79 -15.21
C GLY A 114 -2.82 -4.83 -13.70
N VAL A 115 -1.68 -5.33 -13.20
CA VAL A 115 -1.40 -5.32 -11.75
C VAL A 115 -1.01 -3.90 -11.33
N GLU A 116 -1.80 -3.33 -10.44
CA GLU A 116 -1.47 -2.05 -9.81
C GLU A 116 -0.38 -2.23 -8.75
N TRP A 117 0.63 -1.37 -8.78
CA TRP A 117 1.67 -1.26 -7.79
C TRP A 117 1.62 0.10 -7.12
N GLU A 118 1.45 0.14 -5.80
CA GLU A 118 1.66 1.34 -5.00
C GLU A 118 3.08 1.39 -4.43
N VAL A 119 3.64 2.59 -4.41
CA VAL A 119 4.85 2.92 -3.65
C VAL A 119 4.48 4.05 -2.71
N TYR A 120 4.57 3.80 -1.41
CA TYR A 120 3.92 4.66 -0.42
C TYR A 120 4.73 4.85 0.86
N VAL A 121 4.34 5.83 1.65
CA VAL A 121 4.74 6.01 3.05
C VAL A 121 3.50 6.32 3.89
N LEU A 122 3.50 5.90 5.16
CA LEU A 122 2.52 6.33 6.15
C LEU A 122 3.03 7.61 6.83
N ASN A 123 2.23 8.67 6.79
CA ASN A 123 2.56 9.94 7.43
C ASN A 123 2.14 9.92 8.91
N HIS A 124 0.94 9.45 9.20
CA HIS A 124 0.42 9.19 10.53
C HIS A 124 -0.82 8.28 10.43
N ASP A 125 -1.12 7.53 11.48
CA ASP A 125 -2.40 6.86 11.61
C ASP A 125 -3.49 7.90 11.86
N LEU A 126 -4.65 7.70 11.27
CA LEU A 126 -5.84 8.45 11.63
C LEU A 126 -6.33 7.85 12.94
N GLU A 127 -6.41 8.67 13.99
CA GLU A 127 -7.07 8.24 15.21
C GLU A 127 -8.52 7.90 14.84
N ASP A 128 -8.95 6.66 15.09
CA ASP A 128 -10.37 6.35 15.08
C ASP A 128 -10.99 7.31 16.09
N GLU A 129 -11.74 8.31 15.62
CA GLU A 129 -12.54 9.19 16.46
C GLU A 129 -13.38 8.29 17.36
N SER A 130 -12.89 8.06 18.58
CA SER A 130 -13.56 7.28 19.59
C SER A 130 -14.84 8.04 19.87
N HIS A 131 -15.94 7.60 19.25
CA HIS A 131 -17.26 8.15 19.49
C HIS A 131 -17.45 8.12 21.00
N PRO A 132 -17.55 9.28 21.69
CA PRO A 132 -17.87 9.25 23.11
C PRO A 132 -19.20 8.49 23.22
N PRO A 133 -19.38 7.62 24.23
CA PRO A 133 -20.60 6.84 24.34
C PRO A 133 -21.80 7.79 24.27
N ARG A 134 -22.63 7.64 23.23
CA ARG A 134 -23.91 8.35 23.12
C ARG A 134 -24.80 7.84 24.26
N GLY A 135 -24.68 8.45 25.42
CA GLY A 135 -25.31 7.91 26.61
C GLY A 135 -25.09 8.65 27.93
N ALA A 136 -24.64 9.90 27.93
CA ALA A 136 -24.80 10.77 29.10
C ALA A 136 -25.97 11.73 28.88
N ARG A 137 -27.19 11.19 28.70
CA ARG A 137 -28.39 11.96 29.03
C ARG A 137 -28.54 11.90 30.54
N GLY A 138 -28.09 12.96 31.20
CA GLY A 138 -28.32 13.16 32.62
C GLY A 138 -29.80 12.97 32.94
N LEU A 139 -30.10 11.98 33.77
CA LEU A 139 -31.30 11.99 34.57
C LEU A 139 -31.01 12.87 35.78
N THR A 140 -31.57 14.08 35.77
CA THR A 140 -31.59 14.95 36.92
C THR A 140 -32.40 14.25 38.01
N MET A 141 -31.73 13.74 39.05
CA MET A 141 -32.38 13.29 40.27
C MET A 141 -32.98 14.53 40.96
N VAL A 142 -34.31 14.64 40.96
CA VAL A 142 -35.02 15.57 41.83
C VAL A 142 -34.80 15.09 43.28
N PRO A 143 -34.33 15.93 44.21
CA PRO A 143 -34.21 15.52 45.60
C PRO A 143 -35.61 15.38 46.20
N ALA A 144 -36.00 14.15 46.54
CA ALA A 144 -37.15 13.92 47.41
C ALA A 144 -36.73 14.27 48.84
N ALA A 145 -37.25 15.38 49.37
CA ALA A 145 -37.11 15.72 50.77
C ALA A 145 -37.91 14.72 51.63
N THR A 146 -37.20 13.89 52.39
CA THR A 146 -37.64 13.38 53.70
C THR A 146 -37.56 14.56 54.68
N THR A 147 -38.50 14.90 55.57
CA THR A 147 -39.50 14.19 56.38
C THR A 147 -40.38 15.34 56.98
N CYS A 148 -41.59 15.19 57.50
CA CYS A 148 -41.84 14.74 58.88
C CYS A 148 -43.30 15.10 59.29
N CYS A 149 -43.90 14.23 60.12
CA CYS A 149 -45.08 14.44 60.98
C CYS A 149 -46.50 14.14 60.43
N ALA A 150 -47.05 13.03 60.95
CA ALA A 150 -48.46 12.62 60.99
C ALA A 150 -49.21 13.31 62.19
N PRO A 151 -50.40 12.87 62.65
CA PRO A 151 -51.71 12.66 61.99
C PRO A 151 -52.86 13.47 62.67
N ARG A 152 -53.97 13.70 61.96
CA ARG A 152 -55.38 13.43 62.37
C ARG A 152 -56.34 13.95 61.32
#